data_AF-A0A1F2U6D7-F1
#
_entry.id   AF-A0A1F2U6D7-F1
#
_cell.length_a   1.000
_cell.length_b   1.000
_cell.length_c   1.000
_cell.angle_alpha   90.00
_cell.angle_beta   90.00
_cell.angle_gamma   90.00
#
_symmetry.space_group_name_H-M   'P 1'
#
loop_
_entity.id
_entity.type
_entity.pdbx_description
1 polymer ?
#
loop_
_entity_poly.entity_id
_entity_poly.type
_entity_poly.pdbx_seq_one_letter_code
_entity_poly.pdbx_strand_id
1 'polypeptide(L)' 'MKACELVGVSRRTIYNWLSSGKIEYVRTAGGSVRIFVDTLWRDPHRADRPAVDSVWQAEERKPA' A
#
# COMPACT_ATOMS: atom_id res chain seq x y z
N MET A 1 8.31 -13.28 -2.79
CA MET A 1 7.59 -12.14 -2.16
C MET A 1 6.21 -12.17 -2.77
N LYS A 2 5.16 -12.43 -1.97
CA LYS A 2 3.82 -12.76 -2.49
C LYS A 2 3.22 -11.70 -3.42
N ALA A 3 3.48 -10.43 -3.15
CA ALA A 3 3.05 -9.32 -3.99
C ALA A 3 3.57 -9.41 -5.44
N CYS A 4 4.83 -9.82 -5.63
CA CYS A 4 5.41 -9.99 -6.98
C CYS A 4 4.67 -11.05 -7.79
N GLU A 5 4.30 -12.16 -7.16
CA GLU A 5 3.56 -13.25 -7.80
C GLU A 5 2.14 -12.83 -8.19
N LEU A 6 1.49 -12.00 -7.37
CA LEU A 6 0.12 -11.56 -7.61
C LEU A 6 -0.02 -10.58 -8.77
N VAL A 7 0.92 -9.64 -8.93
CA VAL A 7 0.85 -8.61 -9.98
C VAL A 7 1.85 -8.81 -11.13
N GLY A 8 2.69 -9.84 -11.07
CA GLY A 8 3.66 -10.15 -12.13
C GLY A 8 4.81 -9.13 -12.27
N VAL A 9 5.19 -8.43 -11.20
CA VAL A 9 6.25 -7.41 -11.23
C VAL A 9 7.47 -7.79 -10.39
N SER A 10 8.60 -7.15 -10.67
CA SER A 10 9.84 -7.34 -9.91
C SER A 10 9.72 -6.88 -8.45
N ARG A 11 10.53 -7.46 -7.56
CA ARG A 11 10.66 -7.00 -6.16
C ARG A 11 11.04 -5.52 -6.07
N ARG A 12 11.90 -5.06 -6.98
CA ARG A 12 12.32 -3.67 -7.04
C ARG A 12 11.14 -2.74 -7.34
N THR A 13 10.23 -3.16 -8.23
CA THR A 13 9.01 -2.40 -8.53
C THR A 13 8.14 -2.24 -7.29
N ILE A 14 7.95 -3.32 -6.52
CA ILE A 14 7.20 -3.26 -5.25
C ILE A 14 7.86 -2.29 -4.26
N TYR A 15 9.19 -2.34 -4.10
CA TYR A 15 9.88 -1.38 -3.21
C TYR A 15 9.77 0.06 -3.69
N ASN A 16 9.86 0.31 -5.00
CA ASN A 16 9.67 1.63 -5.56
C ASN A 16 8.25 2.15 -5.27
N TRP A 17 7.23 1.28 -5.31
CA TRP A 17 5.86 1.64 -4.96
C TRP A 17 5.69 1.94 -3.48
N LEU A 18 6.30 1.13 -2.60
CA LEU A 18 6.32 1.38 -1.15
C LEU A 18 7.00 2.72 -0.83
N SER A 19 8.16 2.99 -1.44
CA SER A 19 8.91 4.23 -1.18
C SER A 19 8.25 5.46 -1.77
N SER A 20 7.45 5.30 -2.84
CA SER A 20 6.69 6.39 -3.45
C SER A 20 5.28 6.56 -2.89
N GLY A 21 4.88 5.75 -1.90
CA GLY A 21 3.55 5.83 -1.30
C GLY A 21 2.43 5.51 -2.30
N LYS A 22 2.70 4.65 -3.29
CA LYS A 22 1.71 4.21 -4.29
C LYS A 22 0.83 3.07 -3.79
N ILE A 23 1.27 2.36 -2.76
CA ILE A 23 0.56 1.22 -2.18
C ILE A 23 0.57 1.35 -0.66
N GLU A 24 -0.53 0.93 -0.03
CA GLU A 24 -0.70 0.97 1.41
C GLU A 24 -0.06 -0.27 2.04
N TYR A 25 0.55 -0.09 3.20
CA TYR A 25 1.19 -1.18 3.92
C TYR A 25 1.22 -0.93 5.43
N VAL A 26 1.33 -2.03 6.19
CA VAL A 26 1.57 -2.02 7.63
C VAL A 26 2.91 -2.68 7.92
N ARG A 27 3.68 -2.07 8.82
CA ARG A 27 4.84 -2.73 9.45
C ARG A 27 4.36 -3.47 10.69
N THR A 28 4.63 -4.77 10.70
CA THR A 28 4.38 -5.60 11.89
C THR A 28 5.46 -5.36 12.94
N ALA A 29 5.14 -5.62 14.21
CA ALA A 29 6.12 -5.53 15.30
C ALA A 29 7.36 -6.43 15.08
N GLY A 30 7.23 -7.49 14.28
CA GLY A 30 8.34 -8.37 13.87
C GLY A 30 9.15 -7.88 12.66
N GLY A 31 8.96 -6.64 12.20
CA GLY A 31 9.72 -6.06 11.09
C GLY A 31 9.25 -6.47 9.69
N SER A 32 8.32 -7.43 9.58
CA SER A 32 7.72 -7.80 8.29
C SER A 32 6.76 -6.72 7.79
N VAL A 33 6.70 -6.55 6.46
CA VAL A 33 5.81 -5.62 5.77
C VAL A 33 4.62 -6.39 5.21
N ARG A 34 3.41 -5.94 5.49
CA ARG A 34 2.16 -6.46 4.90
C ARG A 34 1.56 -5.39 4.01
N ILE A 35 1.25 -5.75 2.77
CA ILE A 35 0.69 -4.83 1.77
C ILE A 35 -0.80 -5.10 1.66
N PHE A 36 -1.60 -4.04 1.63
CA PHE A 36 -3.03 -4.17 1.38
C PHE A 36 -3.27 -4.48 -0.11
N VAL A 37 -3.91 -5.61 -0.39
CA VAL A 37 -4.04 -6.17 -1.75
C VAL A 37 -4.85 -5.27 -2.68
N ASP A 38 -5.85 -4.58 -2.15
CA ASP A 38 -6.68 -3.58 -2.84
C ASP A 38 -5.87 -2.41 -3.41
N THR A 39 -4.78 -2.04 -2.74
CA THR A 39 -3.89 -0.96 -3.18
C THR A 39 -2.74 -1.45 -4.05
N LEU A 40 -2.53 -2.77 -4.14
CA LEU A 40 -1.42 -3.37 -4.88
C LEU A 40 -1.57 -3.22 -6.40
N TRP A 41 -2.79 -2.98 -6.89
CA TRP A 41 -3.09 -2.77 -8.30
C TRP A 41 -3.11 -1.30 -8.63
N ARG A 42 -2.49 -0.93 -9.76
CA ARG A 42 -2.68 0.39 -10.36
C ARG A 42 -4.07 0.43 -10.99
N ASP A 43 -5.04 0.99 -10.28
CA ASP A 43 -6.17 1.57 -10.96
C ASP A 43 -5.68 2.87 -11.64
N PRO A 44 -5.71 2.98 -12.99
CA PRO A 44 -5.36 4.23 -13.67
C PRO A 44 -6.19 5.43 -13.22
N HIS A 45 -7.39 5.21 -12.65
CA HIS A 45 -8.21 6.25 -12.05
C HIS A 45 -7.81 6.61 -10.59
N ARG A 46 -7.03 5.75 -9.91
CA ARG A 46 -6.55 5.96 -8.53
C ARG A 46 -5.08 6.39 -8.47
N ALA A 47 -4.38 6.39 -9.60
CA ALA A 47 -2.95 6.72 -9.69
C ALA A 47 -2.59 8.15 -9.26
N ASP A 48 -3.57 9.04 -9.15
CA ASP A 48 -3.40 10.44 -8.73
C ASP A 48 -3.47 10.65 -7.21
N ARG A 49 -3.98 9.67 -6.45
CA ARG A 49 -4.18 9.84 -5.01
C ARG A 49 -3.02 9.20 -4.22
N PRO A 50 -2.25 9.97 -3.44
CA PRO A 50 -1.20 9.41 -2.59
C PRO A 50 -1.82 8.50 -1.52
N ALA A 51 -1.26 7.29 -1.34
CA ALA A 51 -1.77 6.29 -0.41
C ALA A 51 -1.68 6.71 1.07
N VAL A 52 -0.91 7.77 1.36
CA VAL A 52 -0.63 8.24 2.72
C VAL A 52 -1.82 8.95 3.37
N ASP A 53 -2.75 9.48 2.57
CA ASP A 53 -3.94 10.18 3.08
C ASP A 53 -4.99 9.23 3.67
N SER A 54 -5.01 7.96 3.25
CA SER A 54 -6.02 6.99 3.69
C SER A 54 -5.85 6.57 5.16
N VAL A 55 -4.61 6.50 5.65
CA VAL A 55 -4.30 5.91 6.96
C VAL A 55 -4.60 6.87 8.12
N TRP A 56 -4.39 8.18 7.95
CA TRP A 56 -4.67 9.17 9.00
C TRP A 56 -6.15 9.55 9.11
N GLN A 57 -6.93 9.42 8.02
CA GLN A 57 -8.38 9.66 8.00
C GLN A 57 -9.19 8.57 8.73
N ALA A 58 -8.65 7.34 8.82
CA ALA A 58 -9.33 6.23 9.48
C ALA A 58 -9.40 6.39 11.01
N GLU A 59 -8.47 7.15 11.59
CA GLU A 59 -8.38 7.35 13.04
C GLU A 59 -9.29 8.48 13.57
N GLU A 60 -9.86 9.31 12.67
CA GLU A 60 -10.73 10.45 13.03
C GLU A 60 -12.23 10.11 13.08
N ARG A 61 -12.64 8.89 12.68
CA ARG A 61 -14.03 8.45 12.86
C ARG A 61 -14.25 7.82 14.24
N LYS A 62 -14.18 8.63 15.29
CA LYS A 62 -14.83 8.29 16.57
C LYS A 62 -16.33 8.54 16.43
N PRO A 63 -17.22 7.53 16.55
CA PRO A 63 -18.62 7.82 16.82
C PRO A 63 -18.72 8.39 18.24
N ALA A 64 -19.39 9.54 18.36
CA ALA A 64 -19.86 10.11 19.61
C ALA A 64 -21.04 9.31 20.17
#